data_AF-A0AAX2AJM9-F1
#
_entry.id   AF-A0AAX2AJM9-F1
#
_cell.length_a   1.000
_cell.length_b   1.000
_cell.length_c   1.000
_cell.angle_alpha   90.00
_cell.angle_beta   90.00
_cell.angle_gamma   90.00
#
_symmetry.space_group_name_H-M   'P 1'
#
loop_
_entity.id
_entity.type
_entity.pdbx_description
1 polymer ?
#
loop_
_entity_poly.entity_id
_entity_poly.type
_entity_poly.pdbx_seq_one_letter_code
_entity_poly.pdbx_strand_id
1 'polypeptide(L)'
;MYDDAITFGQRQIKKSYCSVTGHFPSVKNNRSIEFDSSLEKTLFLYLEFDNTVETYREQPRIMIIKNGKPQKYDVDCFVKRYKKTNLKDALI
;
A
#
# COMPACT_ATOMS: atom_id res chain seq x y z
N MET A 1 -11.23 12.78 3.47
CA MET A 1 -11.97 11.69 4.13
C MET A 1 -12.05 10.58 3.11
N TYR A 2 -11.15 9.60 3.22
CA TYR A 2 -11.13 8.39 2.38
C TYR A 2 -11.96 7.27 3.03
N ASP A 3 -12.55 7.55 4.19
CA ASP A 3 -12.86 6.57 5.23
C ASP A 3 -13.94 5.56 4.83
N ASP A 4 -14.81 5.88 3.86
CA ASP A 4 -15.81 4.94 3.35
C ASP A 4 -15.40 4.24 2.04
N ALA A 5 -14.39 4.76 1.33
CA ALA A 5 -14.04 4.31 -0.02
C ALA A 5 -12.83 3.37 -0.06
N ILE A 6 -11.89 3.53 0.88
CA ILE A 6 -10.66 2.73 0.97
C ILE A 6 -10.61 2.09 2.36
N THR A 7 -10.59 0.77 2.39
CA THR A 7 -10.49 0.00 3.64
C THR A 7 -9.15 -0.70 3.71
N PHE A 8 -8.55 -0.76 4.90
CA PHE A 8 -7.28 -1.45 5.10
C PHE A 8 -7.54 -2.72 5.91
N GLY A 9 -7.41 -3.87 5.26
CA GLY A 9 -7.53 -5.17 5.92
C GLY A 9 -6.17 -5.60 6.46
N GLN A 10 -6.13 -6.14 7.68
CA GLN A 10 -4.93 -6.83 8.15
C GLN A 10 -4.92 -8.24 7.55
N ARG A 11 -4.08 -8.46 6.53
CA ARG A 11 -3.81 -9.80 5.99
C ARG A 11 -2.62 -10.40 6.72
N GLN A 12 -2.61 -11.72 6.89
CA GLN A 12 -1.42 -12.44 7.33
C GLN A 12 -0.70 -12.97 6.10
N ILE A 13 0.55 -12.55 5.87
CA ILE A 13 1.40 -13.14 4.84
C ILE A 13 1.63 -14.61 5.17
N LYS A 14 1.22 -15.50 4.26
CA LYS A 14 1.53 -16.92 4.35
C LYS A 14 2.94 -17.15 3.83
N LYS A 15 3.64 -18.14 4.40
CA LYS A 15 4.93 -18.58 3.86
C LYS A 15 4.74 -19.00 2.40
N SER A 16 5.43 -18.31 1.50
CA SER A 16 5.52 -18.67 0.09
C SER A 16 6.84 -19.41 -0.14
N TYR A 17 6.81 -20.49 -0.90
CA TYR A 17 8.01 -21.21 -1.34
C TYR A 17 8.50 -20.74 -2.72
N CYS A 18 7.84 -19.73 -3.31
CA CYS A 18 8.10 -19.24 -4.66
C CYS A 18 8.43 -17.74 -4.68
N SER A 19 7.72 -16.95 -3.88
CA SER A 19 7.91 -15.49 -3.82
C SER A 19 8.76 -15.09 -2.62
N VAL A 20 9.54 -14.03 -2.79
CA VAL A 20 10.23 -13.37 -1.68
C VAL A 20 9.21 -12.55 -0.89
N THR A 21 8.82 -13.06 0.28
CA THR A 21 7.92 -12.37 1.21
C THR A 21 8.67 -11.98 2.48
N GLY A 22 8.18 -10.96 3.19
CA GLY A 22 8.82 -10.51 4.42
C GLY A 22 8.24 -9.21 4.94
N HIS A 23 8.97 -8.58 5.86
CA HIS A 23 8.59 -7.28 6.41
C HIS A 23 9.81 -6.47 6.83
N PHE A 24 9.65 -5.15 6.95
CA PHE A 24 10.68 -4.24 7.47
C PHE A 24 10.06 -3.11 8.32
N PRO A 25 10.78 -2.56 9.30
CA PRO A 25 10.29 -1.45 10.10
C PRO A 25 10.25 -0.15 9.28
N SER A 26 9.09 0.53 9.25
CA SER A 26 8.91 1.84 8.61
C SER A 26 8.81 2.94 9.66
N VAL A 27 9.61 3.99 9.50
CA VAL A 27 9.58 5.20 10.32
C VAL A 27 8.35 6.03 9.95
N LYS A 28 8.05 6.18 8.66
CA LYS A 28 6.89 6.96 8.18
C LYS A 28 5.56 6.42 8.69
N ASN A 29 5.45 5.10 8.80
CA ASN A 29 4.21 4.44 9.20
C ASN A 29 4.17 4.03 10.67
N ASN A 30 5.28 4.19 11.40
CA ASN A 30 5.44 3.79 12.79
C ASN A 30 5.02 2.32 13.05
N ARG A 31 5.32 1.43 12.09
CA ARG A 31 4.99 0.00 12.16
C ARG A 31 5.86 -0.79 11.17
N SER A 32 5.82 -2.11 11.30
CA SER A 32 6.37 -2.99 10.27
C SER A 32 5.48 -2.99 9.03
N ILE A 33 6.10 -2.86 7.86
CA ILE A 33 5.46 -2.98 6.55
C ILE A 33 5.74 -4.36 6.00
N GLU A 34 4.69 -5.03 5.58
CA GLU A 34 4.71 -6.36 4.99
C GLU A 34 4.77 -6.28 3.46
N PHE A 35 5.50 -7.18 2.82
CA PHE A 35 5.60 -7.29 1.35
C PHE A 35 5.53 -8.75 0.90
N ASP A 36 4.84 -8.99 -0.21
CA ASP A 36 4.62 -10.32 -0.80
C ASP A 36 5.52 -10.58 -2.03
N SER A 37 6.27 -9.58 -2.48
CA SER A 37 7.19 -9.71 -3.61
C SER A 37 8.44 -8.83 -3.50
N SER A 38 9.48 -9.18 -4.26
CA SER A 38 10.67 -8.34 -4.39
C SER A 38 10.36 -6.97 -4.99
N LEU A 39 9.38 -6.89 -5.90
CA LEU A 39 8.98 -5.63 -6.54
C LEU A 39 8.31 -4.69 -5.52
N GLU A 40 7.38 -5.23 -4.71
CA GLU A 40 6.77 -4.49 -3.61
C GLU A 40 7.81 -4.01 -2.60
N LYS A 41 8.77 -4.88 -2.21
CA LYS A 41 9.86 -4.49 -1.33
C LYS A 41 10.61 -3.27 -1.87
N THR A 42 10.98 -3.28 -3.16
CA THR A 42 11.68 -2.17 -3.80
C THR A 42 10.82 -0.91 -3.82
N LEU A 43 9.53 -1.02 -4.14
CA LEU A 43 8.59 0.10 -4.12
C LEU A 43 8.49 0.72 -2.71
N PHE A 44 8.27 -0.10 -1.68
CA PHE A 44 8.11 0.40 -0.32
C PHE A 44 9.39 1.04 0.21
N LEU A 45 10.57 0.50 -0.12
CA LEU A 45 11.83 1.16 0.21
C LEU A 45 11.95 2.52 -0.50
N TYR A 46 11.59 2.61 -1.77
CA TYR A 46 11.60 3.90 -2.49
C TYR A 46 10.67 4.93 -1.80
N LEU A 47 9.47 4.51 -1.42
CA LEU A 47 8.51 5.36 -0.71
C LEU A 47 8.97 5.74 0.69
N GLU A 48 9.69 4.87 1.41
CA GLU A 48 10.25 5.16 2.73
C GLU A 48 11.26 6.33 2.68
N PHE A 49 12.03 6.45 1.60
CA PHE A 49 13.03 7.51 1.45
C PHE A 49 12.54 8.73 0.64
N ASP A 50 11.36 8.71 0.04
CA ASP A 50 10.79 9.86 -0.69
C ASP A 50 10.27 10.95 0.26
N ASN A 51 10.96 12.09 0.33
CA ASN A 51 10.60 13.23 1.19
C ASN A 51 9.23 13.86 0.89
N THR A 52 8.59 13.51 -0.24
CA THR A 52 7.25 13.99 -0.59
C THR A 52 6.13 13.12 -0.02
N VAL A 53 6.45 11.90 0.43
CA VAL A 53 5.51 10.94 0.99
C VAL A 53 5.39 11.14 2.50
N GLU A 54 4.15 11.29 2.97
CA GLU A 54 3.81 11.37 4.39
C GLU A 54 3.68 9.97 4.99
N THR A 55 2.83 9.12 4.39
CA THR A 55 2.63 7.73 4.79
C THR A 55 2.33 6.86 3.58
N TYR A 56 2.48 5.54 3.73
CA TYR A 56 2.07 4.58 2.71
C TYR A 56 1.58 3.29 3.36
N ARG A 57 0.58 2.64 2.78
CA ARG A 57 -0.02 1.43 3.34
C ARG A 57 -0.18 0.39 2.24
N GLU A 58 0.29 -0.82 2.53
CA GLU A 58 0.10 -2.00 1.70
C GLU A 58 -1.37 -2.44 1.67
N GLN A 59 -1.76 -3.05 0.56
CA GLN A 59 -3.02 -3.78 0.37
C GLN A 59 -4.31 -2.98 0.72
N PRO A 60 -4.47 -1.71 0.27
CA PRO A 60 -5.76 -1.04 0.35
C PRO A 60 -6.82 -1.78 -0.46
N ARG A 61 -8.00 -1.95 0.14
CA ARG A 61 -9.16 -2.54 -0.52
C ARG A 61 -10.12 -1.45 -0.97
N ILE A 62 -10.43 -1.48 -2.27
CA ILE A 62 -11.32 -0.55 -2.95
C ILE A 62 -12.47 -1.27 -3.65
N MET A 63 -13.52 -0.54 -3.97
CA MET A 63 -14.60 -1.02 -4.85
C MET A 63 -14.34 -0.58 -6.28
N ILE A 64 -14.30 -1.54 -7.21
CA ILE A 64 -14.19 -1.29 -8.65
C ILE A 64 -15.43 -1.82 -9.37
N ILE A 65 -15.70 -1.31 -10.58
CA ILE A 65 -16.69 -1.90 -11.47
C ILE A 65 -15.95 -2.76 -12.48
N LYS A 66 -16.11 -4.08 -12.38
CA LYS A 66 -15.55 -5.05 -13.33
C LYS A 66 -16.70 -5.73 -14.06
N ASN A 67 -16.74 -5.62 -15.38
CA ASN A 67 -17.79 -6.18 -16.22
C ASN A 67 -19.21 -5.76 -15.78
N GLY A 68 -19.39 -4.48 -15.44
CA GLY A 68 -20.66 -3.91 -15.00
C GLY A 68 -21.11 -4.30 -13.59
N LYS A 69 -20.29 -5.05 -12.84
CA LYS A 69 -20.60 -5.47 -11.46
C LYS A 69 -19.62 -4.85 -10.46
N PRO A 70 -20.10 -4.38 -9.29
CA PRO A 70 -19.22 -3.90 -8.23
C PRO A 70 -18.45 -5.08 -7.62
N GLN A 71 -17.14 -4.94 -7.53
CA GLN A 71 -16.24 -5.96 -6.99
C GLN A 71 -15.19 -5.32 -6.09
N LYS A 72 -14.82 -6.02 -5.01
CA LYS A 72 -13.68 -5.64 -4.15
C LYS A 72 -12.37 -5.96 -4.87
N TYR A 73 -11.44 -5.03 -4.83
CA TYR A 73 -10.10 -5.18 -5.37
C TYR A 73 -9.08 -4.72 -4.34
N ASP A 74 -8.08 -5.57 -4.10
CA ASP A 74 -6.95 -5.28 -3.24
C ASP A 74 -5.85 -4.74 -4.15
N VAL A 75 -5.51 -3.45 -3.99
CA VAL A 75 -4.41 -2.79 -4.73
C VAL A 75 -3.11 -3.02 -3.96
N ASP A 76 -1.94 -2.86 -4.57
CA ASP A 76 -0.67 -3.15 -3.88
C ASP A 76 -0.33 -2.09 -2.82
N CYS A 77 -0.53 -0.80 -3.13
CA CYS A 77 -0.18 0.28 -2.22
C CYS A 77 -1.08 1.52 -2.31
N PHE A 78 -1.35 2.14 -1.16
CA PHE A 78 -1.87 3.50 -1.08
C PHE A 78 -0.77 4.43 -0.55
N VAL A 79 -0.51 5.53 -1.27
CA VAL A 79 0.49 6.53 -0.92
C VAL A 79 -0.18 7.85 -0.60
N LYS A 80 0.06 8.34 0.61
CA LYS A 80 -0.39 9.66 1.07
C LYS A 80 0.77 10.64 1.01
N ARG A 81 0.57 11.78 0.35
CA ARG A 81 1.62 12.79 0.14
C ARG A 81 1.39 14.02 1.00
N TYR A 82 2.48 14.72 1.33
CA TYR A 82 2.36 15.98 2.06
C TYR A 82 1.64 17.04 1.22
N LYS A 83 0.65 17.72 1.80
CA LYS A 83 -0.09 18.80 1.11
C LYS A 83 0.79 19.88 0.49
N LYS A 84 1.95 20.16 1.09
CA LYS A 84 2.93 21.17 0.62
C LYS A 84 3.56 20.85 -0.73
N THR A 85 3.54 19.60 -1.18
CA THR A 85 4.24 19.18 -2.41
C THR A 85 3.38 19.35 -3.67
N ASN A 86 2.11 19.74 -3.54
CA ASN A 86 1.11 19.79 -4.63
C ASN A 86 0.94 18.46 -5.40
N LEU A 87 1.49 17.37 -4.89
CA LEU A 87 1.32 16.04 -5.45
C LEU A 87 0.03 15.41 -4.90
N LYS A 88 -0.66 14.64 -5.73
CA LYS A 88 -1.86 13.91 -5.33
C LYS A 88 -1.48 12.60 -4.63
N ASP A 89 -2.34 12.18 -3.71
CA ASP A 89 -2.33 10.81 -3.19
C ASP A 89 -2.55 9.82 -4.34
N ALA A 90 -1.99 8.62 -4.21
CA ALA A 90 -1.97 7.64 -5.28
C ALA A 90 -2.32 6.24 -4.79
N LEU A 91 -3.02 5.49 -5.64
CA LEU A 91 -3.13 4.04 -5.56
C LEU A 91 -2.18 3.48 -6.61
N ILE A 92 -1.25 2.63 -6.16
CA ILE A 92 -0.24 1.95 -6.99
C ILE A 92 -0.60 0.48 -7.02
#